data_AF-A0A2J7PHQ6-F1
#
_entry.id   AF-A0A2J7PHQ6-F1
#
_cell.length_a   1.000
_cell.length_b   1.000
_cell.length_c   1.000
_cell.angle_alpha   90.00
_cell.angle_beta   90.00
_cell.angle_gamma   90.00
#
_symmetry.space_group_name_H-M   'P 1'
#
loop_
_entity.id
_entity.type
_entity.pdbx_description
1 polymer ?
#
loop_
_entity_poly.entity_id
_entity_poly.type
_entity_poly.pdbx_seq_one_letter_code
_entity_poly.pdbx_strand_id
1 'polypeptide(L)'
;MLSSSTSSYDMKLVIKAFGLFAAPCRVYMTPQDVLYMFTVVMQRAEQIYFKEGDISNADLQNLPDYIESLSSIMRQLSAVTNEQLVALQCLTVQLIENFPKLPKPFHWLAIRAITVTLSSLAESGGTFLEEFLSNVVYQGIIRSCKHQIAIDVELQKGQFHENVFTYKDYIPLWKELLSVNNFQKRSTSLTQTQLIVVKVYDKLVNTVLVLMKKLDLSTRKKTNIEALSTSGGASEADIPVLDPESGLEANNRKDFQVFINLVDLT
;
A
#
# COMPACT_ATOMS: atom_id res chain seq x y z
N MET A 1 4.20 30.55 -1.70
CA MET A 1 2.84 30.79 -1.16
C MET A 1 2.41 29.79 -0.07
N LEU A 2 3.32 29.02 0.53
CA LEU A 2 3.05 28.24 1.75
C LEU A 2 4.19 28.54 2.74
N SER A 3 3.95 29.41 3.72
CA SER A 3 4.95 29.75 4.75
C SER A 3 4.96 28.67 5.85
N SER A 4 6.10 28.51 6.52
CA SER A 4 6.31 27.56 7.63
C SER A 4 5.42 27.79 8.86
N SER A 5 4.62 28.85 8.88
CA SER A 5 3.71 29.26 9.97
C SER A 5 2.24 28.85 9.77
N THR A 6 1.91 28.14 8.68
CA THR A 6 0.52 27.76 8.37
C THR A 6 0.09 26.57 9.23
N SER A 7 -1.08 26.66 9.88
CA SER A 7 -1.58 25.57 10.72
C SER A 7 -1.87 24.31 9.90
N SER A 8 -1.83 23.13 10.52
CA SER A 8 -2.13 21.86 9.83
C SER A 8 -3.54 21.86 9.21
N TYR A 9 -4.49 22.55 9.86
CA TYR A 9 -5.85 22.72 9.36
C TYR A 9 -5.92 23.62 8.12
N ASP A 10 -5.22 24.77 8.14
CA ASP A 10 -5.20 25.69 7.01
C ASP A 10 -4.50 25.05 5.80
N MET A 11 -3.42 24.31 6.04
CA MET A 11 -2.75 23.52 5.00
C MET A 11 -3.72 22.54 4.37
N LYS A 12 -4.45 21.76 5.17
CA LYS A 12 -5.45 20.81 4.68
C LYS A 12 -6.49 21.48 3.78
N LEU A 13 -6.99 22.66 4.18
CA LEU A 13 -7.96 23.42 3.39
C LEU A 13 -7.38 23.87 2.05
N VAL A 14 -6.15 24.40 2.06
CA VAL A 14 -5.45 24.84 0.85
C VAL A 14 -5.23 23.68 -0.13
N ILE A 15 -4.77 22.53 0.35
CA ILE A 15 -4.55 21.35 -0.50
C ILE A 15 -5.85 20.90 -1.16
N LYS A 16 -6.94 20.81 -0.39
CA LYS A 16 -8.27 20.51 -0.94
C LYS A 16 -8.72 21.53 -1.98
N ALA A 17 -8.48 22.81 -1.73
CA ALA A 17 -8.83 23.87 -2.67
C ALA A 17 -8.11 23.69 -4.01
N PHE A 18 -6.80 23.38 -4.01
CA PHE A 18 -6.08 23.07 -5.25
C PHE A 18 -6.73 21.92 -6.03
N GLY A 19 -7.12 20.84 -5.36
CA GLY A 19 -7.83 19.72 -5.99
C GLY A 19 -9.19 20.11 -6.57
N LEU A 20 -10.01 20.84 -5.81
CA LEU A 20 -11.36 21.26 -6.21
C LEU A 20 -11.34 22.28 -7.36
N PHE A 21 -10.38 23.21 -7.36
CA PHE A 21 -10.26 24.24 -8.39
C PHE A 21 -9.52 23.78 -9.65
N ALA A 22 -8.96 22.56 -9.67
CA ALA A 22 -8.21 22.05 -10.83
C ALA A 22 -8.98 22.14 -12.15
N ALA A 23 -10.24 21.69 -12.17
CA ALA A 23 -11.06 21.71 -13.38
C ALA A 23 -11.43 23.14 -13.83
N PRO A 24 -11.91 24.04 -12.96
CA PRO A 24 -12.04 25.46 -13.29
C PRO A 24 -10.74 26.10 -13.80
N CYS A 25 -9.60 25.84 -13.13
CA CYS A 25 -8.29 26.38 -13.54
C CYS A 25 -7.89 25.89 -14.93
N ARG A 26 -8.23 24.65 -15.32
CA ARG A 26 -8.02 24.15 -16.68
C ARG A 26 -8.80 24.92 -17.74
N VAL A 27 -9.98 25.44 -17.40
CA VAL A 27 -10.82 26.21 -18.32
C VAL A 27 -10.35 27.67 -18.43
N TYR A 28 -9.96 28.27 -17.30
CA TYR A 28 -9.74 29.72 -17.21
C TYR A 28 -8.27 30.15 -17.09
N MET A 29 -7.33 29.23 -16.84
CA MET A 29 -5.91 29.53 -16.66
C MET A 29 -5.05 28.80 -17.71
N THR A 30 -3.74 29.09 -17.72
CA THR A 30 -2.83 28.46 -18.66
C THR A 30 -2.49 27.02 -18.24
N PRO A 31 -2.09 26.13 -19.16
CA PRO A 31 -1.60 24.80 -18.79
C PRO A 31 -0.41 24.82 -17.81
N GLN A 32 0.42 25.87 -17.86
CA GLN A 32 1.53 26.06 -16.94
C GLN A 32 1.06 26.37 -15.52
N ASP A 33 -0.05 27.08 -15.35
CA ASP A 33 -0.63 27.37 -14.04
C ASP A 33 -1.14 26.07 -13.37
N VAL A 34 -1.82 25.20 -14.14
CA VAL A 34 -2.30 23.90 -13.62
C VAL A 34 -1.12 22.98 -13.29
N LEU A 35 -0.07 22.98 -14.11
CA LEU A 35 1.17 22.27 -13.80
C LEU A 35 1.83 22.81 -12.52
N TYR A 36 1.86 24.13 -12.35
CA TYR A 36 2.37 24.76 -11.15
C TYR A 36 1.58 24.37 -9.90
N MET A 37 0.24 24.28 -9.99
CA MET A 37 -0.61 23.75 -8.90
C MET A 37 -0.16 22.34 -8.49
N PHE A 38 0.06 21.43 -9.45
CA PHE A 38 0.53 20.08 -9.18
C PHE A 38 1.89 20.12 -8.44
N THR A 39 2.84 20.87 -8.99
CA THR A 39 4.20 20.99 -8.45
C THR A 39 4.20 21.52 -7.02
N VAL A 40 3.41 22.56 -6.71
CA VAL A 40 3.31 23.13 -5.35
C VAL A 40 2.78 22.12 -4.35
N VAL A 41 1.70 21.42 -4.70
CA VAL A 41 1.10 20.39 -3.83
C VAL A 41 2.05 19.22 -3.65
N MET A 42 2.71 18.78 -4.72
CA MET A 42 3.62 17.63 -4.70
C MET A 42 4.87 17.94 -3.87
N GLN A 43 5.56 19.05 -4.12
CA GLN A 43 6.73 19.47 -3.33
C GLN A 43 6.40 19.56 -1.83
N ARG A 44 5.20 20.02 -1.49
CA ARG A 44 4.77 20.05 -0.09
C ARG A 44 4.57 18.65 0.47
N ALA A 45 3.99 17.74 -0.29
CA ALA A 45 3.84 16.34 0.11
C ALA A 45 5.22 15.68 0.33
N GLU A 46 6.19 15.91 -0.56
CA GLU A 46 7.56 15.38 -0.43
C GLU A 46 8.22 15.82 0.87
N GLN A 47 8.08 17.11 1.21
CA GLN A 47 8.61 17.68 2.46
C GLN A 47 8.01 17.08 3.74
N ILE A 48 6.85 16.41 3.66
CA ILE A 48 6.18 15.84 4.83
C ILE A 48 6.35 14.33 4.86
N TYR A 49 6.17 13.65 3.71
CA TYR A 49 5.99 12.20 3.64
C TYR A 49 7.22 11.43 3.14
N PHE A 50 8.21 12.11 2.55
CA PHE A 50 9.45 11.50 2.06
C PHE A 50 10.69 11.87 2.89
N LYS A 51 10.50 12.51 4.05
CA LYS A 51 11.59 12.70 5.01
C LYS A 51 11.89 11.41 5.77
N GLU A 52 13.15 11.25 6.15
CA GLU A 52 13.55 10.20 7.09
C GLU A 52 12.95 10.51 8.47
N GLY A 53 12.18 9.57 9.01
CA GLY A 53 11.52 9.67 10.32
C GLY A 53 10.05 9.27 10.28
N ASP A 54 9.43 9.20 11.45
CA ASP A 54 8.01 8.87 11.58
C ASP A 54 7.13 10.05 11.17
N ILE A 55 6.07 9.74 10.40
CA ILE A 55 5.04 10.70 10.02
C ILE A 55 4.16 10.98 11.24
N SER A 56 3.94 12.25 11.57
CA SER A 56 3.06 12.62 12.67
C SER A 56 1.62 12.13 12.43
N ASN A 57 0.87 11.81 13.49
CA ASN A 57 -0.52 11.37 13.36
C ASN A 57 -1.40 12.39 12.60
N ALA A 58 -1.16 13.69 12.80
CA ALA A 58 -1.90 14.75 12.11
C ALA A 58 -1.58 14.77 10.62
N ASP A 59 -0.29 14.65 10.26
CA ASP A 59 0.13 14.61 8.85
C ASP A 59 -0.35 13.35 8.15
N LEU A 60 -0.32 12.20 8.84
CA LEU A 60 -0.83 10.95 8.30
C LEU A 60 -2.34 11.01 8.00
N GLN A 61 -3.12 11.66 8.87
CA GLN A 61 -4.55 11.91 8.63
C GLN A 61 -4.82 12.85 7.44
N ASN A 62 -3.85 13.67 7.05
CA ASN A 62 -3.95 14.59 5.92
C ASN A 62 -3.46 13.99 4.60
N LEU A 63 -2.66 12.91 4.64
CA LEU A 63 -2.11 12.26 3.43
C LEU A 63 -3.17 11.90 2.37
N PRO A 64 -4.37 11.38 2.74
CA PRO A 64 -5.43 11.13 1.77
C PRO A 64 -5.82 12.38 0.97
N ASP A 65 -5.86 13.55 1.59
CA ASP A 65 -6.26 14.79 0.93
C ASP A 65 -5.22 15.26 -0.09
N TYR A 66 -3.92 15.02 0.15
CA TYR A 66 -2.86 15.27 -0.84
C TYR A 66 -3.01 14.37 -2.06
N ILE A 67 -3.21 13.06 -1.85
CA ILE A 67 -3.37 12.07 -2.94
C ILE A 67 -4.62 12.38 -3.77
N GLU A 68 -5.75 12.67 -3.12
CA GLU A 68 -7.02 13.02 -3.77
C GLU A 68 -6.87 14.33 -4.59
N SER A 69 -6.18 15.33 -4.04
CA SER A 69 -5.98 16.62 -4.72
C SER A 69 -5.01 16.48 -5.89
N LEU A 70 -3.89 15.78 -5.72
CA LEU A 70 -2.91 15.55 -6.79
C LEU A 70 -3.50 14.77 -7.95
N SER A 71 -4.28 13.72 -7.69
CA SER A 71 -4.96 12.97 -8.76
C SER A 71 -6.00 13.81 -9.50
N SER A 72 -6.72 14.67 -8.78
CA SER A 72 -7.68 15.61 -9.38
C SER A 72 -6.99 16.66 -10.26
N ILE A 73 -5.84 17.19 -9.84
CA ILE A 73 -5.03 18.12 -10.65
C ILE A 73 -4.42 17.40 -11.85
N MET A 74 -3.86 16.20 -11.64
CA MET A 74 -3.21 15.40 -12.69
C MET A 74 -4.17 15.11 -13.84
N ARG A 75 -5.44 14.82 -13.53
CA ARG A 75 -6.50 14.63 -14.54
C ARG A 75 -6.68 15.84 -15.47
N GLN A 76 -6.35 17.04 -15.00
CA GLN A 76 -6.52 18.30 -15.73
C GLN A 76 -5.24 18.76 -16.46
N LEU A 77 -4.12 18.04 -16.32
CA LEU A 77 -2.89 18.35 -17.03
C LEU A 77 -3.03 18.06 -18.53
N SER A 78 -2.37 18.86 -19.37
CA SER A 78 -2.32 18.61 -20.82
C SER A 78 -1.49 17.38 -21.18
N ALA A 79 -0.47 17.08 -20.36
CA ALA A 79 0.39 15.93 -20.50
C ALA A 79 0.87 15.55 -19.09
N VAL A 80 0.75 14.26 -18.76
CA VAL A 80 1.24 13.69 -17.50
C VAL A 80 2.58 13.03 -17.77
N THR A 81 3.60 13.37 -16.99
CA THR A 81 4.92 12.72 -17.08
C THR A 81 4.97 11.47 -16.21
N ASN A 82 5.88 10.54 -16.54
CA ASN A 82 6.10 9.36 -15.71
C ASN A 82 6.55 9.73 -14.28
N GLU A 83 7.36 10.79 -14.13
CA GLU A 83 7.79 11.28 -12.81
C GLU A 83 6.60 11.68 -11.92
N GLN A 84 5.61 12.39 -12.49
CA GLN A 84 4.40 12.78 -11.77
C GLN A 84 3.56 11.57 -11.36
N LEU A 85 3.43 10.58 -12.25
CA LEU A 85 2.73 9.34 -11.96
C LEU A 85 3.41 8.56 -10.83
N VAL A 86 4.74 8.39 -10.92
CA VAL A 86 5.54 7.71 -9.89
C VAL A 86 5.44 8.41 -8.55
N ALA A 87 5.48 9.74 -8.51
CA ALA A 87 5.32 10.50 -7.27
C ALA A 87 3.96 10.22 -6.60
N LEU A 88 2.88 10.18 -7.39
CA LEU A 88 1.53 9.82 -6.90
C LEU A 88 1.46 8.36 -6.42
N GLN A 89 2.12 7.43 -7.12
CA GLN A 89 2.24 6.03 -6.69
C GLN A 89 2.95 5.93 -5.33
N CYS A 90 4.07 6.63 -5.16
CA CYS A 90 4.85 6.62 -3.92
C CYS A 90 4.02 7.13 -2.71
N LEU A 91 3.29 8.24 -2.86
CA LEU A 91 2.39 8.72 -1.80
C LEU A 91 1.28 7.71 -1.49
N THR A 92 0.73 7.07 -2.53
CA THR A 92 -0.33 6.07 -2.35
C THR A 92 0.19 4.82 -1.64
N VAL A 93 1.38 4.34 -1.99
CA VAL A 93 2.04 3.24 -1.29
C VAL A 93 2.32 3.62 0.18
N GLN A 94 2.74 4.85 0.44
CA GLN A 94 2.94 5.35 1.82
C GLN A 94 1.63 5.38 2.61
N LEU A 95 0.51 5.75 1.97
CA LEU A 95 -0.82 5.68 2.58
C LEU A 95 -1.22 4.25 2.90
N ILE A 96 -1.01 3.30 1.98
CA ILE A 96 -1.29 1.89 2.21
C ILE A 96 -0.43 1.37 3.36
N GLU A 97 0.89 1.60 3.33
CA GLU A 97 1.83 1.15 4.36
C GLU A 97 1.39 1.59 5.78
N ASN A 98 0.93 2.83 5.91
CA ASN A 98 0.50 3.41 7.18
C ASN A 98 -1.01 3.30 7.43
N PHE A 99 -1.77 2.59 6.59
CA PHE A 99 -3.23 2.45 6.74
C PHE A 99 -3.65 1.92 8.12
N PRO A 100 -3.02 0.87 8.69
CA PRO A 100 -3.39 0.39 10.03
C PRO A 100 -3.09 1.39 11.15
N LYS A 101 -2.12 2.30 10.94
CA LYS A 101 -1.78 3.37 11.91
C LYS A 101 -2.84 4.47 11.95
N LEU A 102 -3.67 4.60 10.92
CA LEU A 102 -4.77 5.55 10.93
C LEU A 102 -5.83 5.14 11.96
N PRO A 103 -6.39 6.10 12.71
CA PRO A 103 -7.57 5.81 13.53
C PRO A 103 -8.71 5.28 12.65
N LYS A 104 -9.47 4.29 13.12
CA LYS A 104 -10.56 3.64 12.36
C LYS A 104 -11.53 4.65 11.69
N PRO A 105 -11.94 5.77 12.33
CA PRO A 105 -12.78 6.77 11.67
C PRO A 105 -12.15 7.50 10.48
N PHE A 106 -10.85 7.35 10.24
CA PHE A 106 -10.12 7.94 9.11
C PHE A 106 -9.84 6.91 7.99
N HIS A 107 -10.13 5.63 8.20
CA HIS A 107 -9.92 4.58 7.18
C HIS A 107 -10.72 4.87 5.90
N TRP A 108 -11.95 5.35 6.04
CA TRP A 108 -12.78 5.70 4.89
C TRP A 108 -12.18 6.85 4.06
N LEU A 109 -11.43 7.77 4.67
CA LEU A 109 -10.75 8.85 3.94
C LEU A 109 -9.61 8.30 3.08
N ALA A 110 -8.84 7.35 3.62
CA ALA A 110 -7.77 6.69 2.88
C ALA A 110 -8.33 5.89 1.69
N ILE A 111 -9.36 5.08 1.95
CA ILE A 111 -10.06 4.31 0.91
C ILE A 111 -10.61 5.25 -0.16
N ARG A 112 -11.27 6.33 0.26
CA ARG A 112 -11.81 7.35 -0.64
C ARG A 112 -10.74 7.96 -1.54
N ALA A 113 -9.61 8.38 -0.99
CA ALA A 113 -8.55 9.02 -1.75
C ALA A 113 -8.00 8.09 -2.84
N ILE A 114 -7.84 6.80 -2.52
CA ILE A 114 -7.41 5.79 -3.50
C ILE A 114 -8.48 5.59 -4.57
N THR A 115 -9.75 5.42 -4.18
CA THR A 115 -10.88 5.26 -5.12
C THR A 115 -11.02 6.46 -6.08
N VAL A 116 -10.88 7.69 -5.57
CA VAL A 116 -10.88 8.90 -6.40
C VAL A 116 -9.68 8.91 -7.34
N THR A 117 -8.49 8.54 -6.85
CA THR A 117 -7.28 8.48 -7.68
C THR A 117 -7.45 7.49 -8.84
N LEU A 118 -7.94 6.28 -8.56
CA LEU A 118 -8.21 5.28 -9.59
C LEU A 118 -9.23 5.78 -10.62
N SER A 119 -10.28 6.46 -10.17
CA SER A 119 -11.30 7.05 -11.06
C SER A 119 -10.71 8.15 -11.94
N SER A 120 -9.93 9.06 -11.35
CA SER A 120 -9.26 10.15 -12.07
C SER A 120 -8.31 9.62 -13.15
N LEU A 121 -7.51 8.60 -12.83
CA LEU A 121 -6.60 7.98 -13.80
C LEU A 121 -7.33 7.19 -14.90
N ALA A 122 -8.45 6.55 -14.56
CA ALA A 122 -9.31 5.88 -15.55
C ALA A 122 -9.90 6.89 -16.55
N GLU A 123 -10.26 8.08 -16.08
CA GLU A 123 -10.82 9.16 -16.92
C GLU A 123 -9.76 9.88 -17.76
N SER A 124 -8.50 9.91 -17.30
CA SER A 124 -7.37 10.41 -18.08
C SER A 124 -7.02 9.54 -19.31
N GLY A 125 -7.52 8.30 -19.36
CA GLY A 125 -7.27 7.37 -20.46
C GLY A 125 -5.83 6.83 -20.50
N GLY A 126 -5.49 6.14 -21.60
CA GLY A 126 -4.17 5.54 -21.79
C GLY A 126 -3.86 4.38 -20.83
N THR A 127 -2.57 4.20 -20.52
CA THR A 127 -2.05 3.12 -19.66
C THR A 127 -1.86 3.54 -18.20
N PHE A 128 -2.15 4.79 -17.84
CA PHE A 128 -1.83 5.35 -16.52
C PHE A 128 -2.44 4.56 -15.35
N LEU A 129 -3.70 4.11 -15.47
CA LEU A 129 -4.33 3.28 -14.45
C LEU A 129 -3.60 1.94 -14.27
N GLU A 130 -3.19 1.30 -15.37
CA GLU A 130 -2.49 0.01 -15.33
C GLU A 130 -1.07 0.13 -14.77
N GLU A 131 -0.35 1.18 -15.15
CA GLU A 131 0.97 1.51 -14.63
C GLU A 131 0.90 1.84 -13.14
N PHE A 132 -0.08 2.65 -12.74
CA PHE A 132 -0.36 2.97 -11.34
C PHE A 132 -0.63 1.72 -10.50
N LEU A 133 -1.59 0.90 -10.94
CA LEU A 133 -1.93 -0.35 -10.27
C LEU A 133 -0.73 -1.30 -10.19
N SER A 134 0.12 -1.33 -11.22
CA SER A 134 1.27 -2.22 -11.28
C SER A 134 2.24 -2.04 -10.14
N ASN A 135 2.51 -0.80 -9.74
CA ASN A 135 3.37 -0.51 -8.61
C ASN A 135 2.59 -0.54 -7.28
N VAL A 136 1.44 0.14 -7.23
CA VAL A 136 0.68 0.36 -5.98
C VAL A 136 0.14 -0.94 -5.40
N VAL A 137 -0.42 -1.83 -6.23
CA VAL A 137 -0.94 -3.12 -5.77
C VAL A 137 0.22 -4.04 -5.35
N TYR A 138 1.29 -4.09 -6.14
CA TYR A 138 2.46 -4.91 -5.84
C TYR A 138 3.09 -4.54 -4.49
N GLN A 139 3.40 -3.26 -4.31
CA GLN A 139 3.95 -2.76 -3.05
C GLN A 139 2.92 -2.88 -1.92
N GLY A 140 1.65 -2.55 -2.18
CA GLY A 140 0.59 -2.65 -1.19
C GLY A 140 0.47 -4.04 -0.59
N ILE A 141 0.44 -5.09 -1.41
CA ILE A 141 0.35 -6.48 -0.93
C ILE A 141 1.60 -6.87 -0.13
N ILE A 142 2.81 -6.53 -0.59
CA ILE A 142 4.03 -6.76 0.21
C ILE A 142 3.94 -6.05 1.57
N ARG A 143 3.46 -4.81 1.61
CA ARG A 143 3.30 -4.03 2.85
C ARG A 143 2.22 -4.60 3.77
N SER A 144 1.16 -5.21 3.23
CA SER A 144 0.13 -5.92 4.01
C SER A 144 0.65 -7.24 4.59
N CYS A 145 1.51 -7.96 3.87
CA CYS A 145 1.94 -9.32 4.24
C CYS A 145 3.27 -9.38 5.01
N LYS A 146 4.03 -8.27 5.12
CA LYS A 146 5.33 -8.26 5.84
C LYS A 146 5.22 -8.33 7.37
N HIS A 147 4.02 -8.18 7.92
CA HIS A 147 3.79 -8.12 9.37
C HIS A 147 3.86 -9.49 10.03
N GLN A 148 3.91 -9.55 11.36
CA GLN A 148 3.88 -10.82 12.09
C GLN A 148 2.62 -11.63 11.77
N ILE A 149 2.73 -12.96 11.85
CA ILE A 149 1.61 -13.88 11.60
C ILE A 149 0.51 -13.62 12.64
N ALA A 150 -0.73 -13.50 12.19
CA ALA A 150 -1.83 -13.10 13.06
C ALA A 150 -2.04 -14.04 14.26
N ILE A 151 -1.85 -15.35 14.07
CA ILE A 151 -1.98 -16.34 15.14
C ILE A 151 -0.91 -16.13 16.22
N ASP A 152 0.33 -15.86 15.84
CA ASP A 152 1.43 -15.61 16.79
C ASP A 152 1.15 -14.36 17.63
N VAL A 153 0.66 -13.30 16.98
CA VAL A 153 0.26 -12.06 17.67
C VAL A 153 -0.91 -12.32 18.63
N GLU A 154 -1.88 -13.15 18.24
CA GLU A 154 -3.01 -13.52 19.07
C GLU A 154 -2.60 -14.35 20.30
N LEU A 155 -1.65 -15.28 20.15
CA LEU A 155 -1.12 -16.09 21.25
C LEU A 155 -0.28 -15.28 22.24
N GLN A 156 0.36 -14.20 21.76
CA GLN A 156 1.18 -13.30 22.57
C GLN A 156 0.40 -12.09 23.13
N LYS A 157 -0.93 -12.08 22.97
CA LYS A 157 -1.82 -11.05 23.55
C LYS A 157 -1.68 -11.04 25.08
N GLY A 158 -1.00 -10.02 25.59
CA GLY A 158 -0.69 -9.84 27.01
C GLY A 158 0.78 -9.50 27.29
N GLN A 159 1.69 -9.77 26.34
CA GLN A 159 3.12 -9.44 26.44
C GLN A 159 3.52 -8.17 25.69
N PHE A 160 2.74 -7.77 24.66
CA PHE A 160 3.02 -6.58 23.88
C PHE A 160 2.40 -5.32 24.49
N HIS A 161 3.22 -4.30 24.72
CA HIS A 161 2.78 -2.95 25.08
C HIS A 161 2.43 -2.08 23.86
N GLU A 162 2.72 -2.54 22.64
CA GLU A 162 2.49 -1.81 21.39
C GLU A 162 1.45 -2.49 20.50
N ASN A 163 0.71 -1.68 19.72
CA ASN A 163 -0.23 -2.16 18.72
C ASN A 163 0.54 -2.82 17.56
N VAL A 164 0.66 -4.14 17.59
CA VAL A 164 1.20 -4.93 16.47
C VAL A 164 0.14 -5.02 15.38
N PHE A 165 0.49 -4.60 14.16
CA PHE A 165 -0.38 -4.74 13.00
C PHE A 165 -0.21 -6.11 12.34
N THR A 166 -1.26 -6.58 11.67
CA THR A 166 -1.28 -7.84 10.92
C THR A 166 -1.91 -7.62 9.54
N TYR A 167 -1.92 -8.64 8.68
CA TYR A 167 -2.63 -8.57 7.40
C TYR A 167 -4.13 -8.24 7.57
N LYS A 168 -4.75 -8.64 8.70
CA LYS A 168 -6.17 -8.41 9.00
C LYS A 168 -6.54 -6.93 9.01
N ASP A 169 -5.61 -6.07 9.42
CA ASP A 169 -5.82 -4.62 9.47
C ASP A 169 -5.91 -3.98 8.07
N TYR A 170 -5.47 -4.69 7.03
CA TYR A 170 -5.55 -4.26 5.63
C TYR A 170 -6.78 -4.81 4.90
N ILE A 171 -7.48 -5.81 5.46
CA ILE A 171 -8.69 -6.39 4.83
C ILE A 171 -9.74 -5.33 4.48
N PRO A 172 -10.07 -4.36 5.37
CA PRO A 172 -11.05 -3.32 5.02
C PRO A 172 -10.63 -2.51 3.79
N LEU A 173 -9.34 -2.20 3.64
CA LEU A 173 -8.84 -1.46 2.48
C LEU A 173 -9.08 -2.26 1.18
N TRP A 174 -8.57 -3.49 1.11
CA TRP A 174 -8.65 -4.30 -0.11
C TRP A 174 -10.09 -4.68 -0.47
N LYS A 175 -10.91 -5.02 0.53
CA LYS A 175 -12.34 -5.31 0.34
C LYS A 175 -13.08 -4.14 -0.28
N GLU A 176 -12.84 -2.92 0.22
CA GLU A 176 -13.52 -1.73 -0.29
C GLU A 176 -13.01 -1.35 -1.70
N LEU A 177 -11.73 -1.57 -2.03
CA LEU A 177 -11.21 -1.36 -3.38
C LEU A 177 -11.76 -2.35 -4.43
N LEU A 178 -12.24 -3.51 -4.00
CA LEU A 178 -12.92 -4.50 -4.84
C LEU A 178 -14.45 -4.31 -4.89
N SER A 179 -14.99 -3.36 -4.12
CA SER A 179 -16.44 -3.12 -4.05
C SER A 179 -16.88 -2.06 -5.06
N VAL A 180 -17.71 -2.49 -6.02
CA VAL A 180 -18.34 -1.62 -7.04
C VAL A 180 -19.06 -0.42 -6.42
N ASN A 181 -19.69 -0.62 -5.25
CA ASN A 181 -20.47 0.40 -4.55
C ASN A 181 -19.62 1.62 -4.16
N ASN A 182 -18.31 1.46 -3.94
CA ASN A 182 -17.43 2.57 -3.58
C ASN A 182 -17.13 3.51 -4.74
N PHE A 183 -17.15 2.98 -5.96
CA PHE A 183 -16.92 3.73 -7.18
C PHE A 183 -18.22 4.31 -7.75
N GLN A 184 -19.38 3.70 -7.45
CA GLN A 184 -20.67 4.05 -8.04
C GLN A 184 -21.11 5.50 -7.79
N LYS A 185 -20.72 6.10 -6.65
CA LYS A 185 -21.04 7.51 -6.35
C LYS A 185 -20.09 8.51 -7.02
N ARG A 186 -19.02 8.05 -7.69
CA ARG A 186 -17.87 8.87 -8.09
C ARG A 186 -17.51 8.76 -9.56
N SER A 187 -17.75 7.61 -10.17
CA SER A 187 -17.51 7.42 -11.59
C SER A 187 -18.63 8.01 -12.42
N THR A 188 -18.26 8.47 -13.62
CA THR A 188 -19.20 8.96 -14.63
C THR A 188 -20.14 7.87 -15.17
N SER A 189 -19.80 6.57 -15.03
CA SER A 189 -20.63 5.47 -15.50
C SER A 189 -20.43 4.15 -14.73
N LEU A 190 -21.46 3.31 -14.74
CA LEU A 190 -21.40 1.95 -14.17
C LEU A 190 -20.34 1.09 -14.90
N THR A 191 -20.21 1.25 -16.21
CA THR A 191 -19.23 0.49 -17.02
C THR A 191 -17.79 0.83 -16.63
N GLN A 192 -17.48 2.12 -16.42
CA GLN A 192 -16.15 2.53 -15.96
C GLN A 192 -15.88 2.05 -14.53
N THR A 193 -16.88 2.12 -13.65
CA THR A 193 -16.80 1.56 -12.29
C THR A 193 -16.43 0.07 -12.31
N GLN A 194 -17.12 -0.73 -13.13
CA GLN A 194 -16.83 -2.15 -13.28
C GLN A 194 -15.43 -2.40 -13.86
N LEU A 195 -15.02 -1.63 -14.86
CA LEU A 195 -13.69 -1.74 -15.46
C LEU A 195 -12.58 -1.50 -14.44
N ILE A 196 -12.71 -0.49 -13.58
CA ILE A 196 -11.72 -0.20 -12.53
C ILE A 196 -11.62 -1.39 -11.57
N VAL A 197 -12.75 -1.90 -11.09
CA VAL A 197 -12.78 -3.04 -10.15
C VAL A 197 -12.16 -4.29 -10.79
N VAL A 198 -12.48 -4.59 -12.04
CA VAL A 198 -11.87 -5.71 -12.79
C VAL A 198 -10.35 -5.52 -12.90
N LYS A 199 -9.88 -4.32 -13.26
CA LYS A 199 -8.42 -4.05 -13.33
C LYS A 199 -7.73 -4.18 -11.97
N VAL A 200 -8.37 -3.76 -10.88
CA VAL A 200 -7.85 -3.94 -9.52
C VAL A 200 -7.76 -5.43 -9.18
N TYR A 201 -8.81 -6.19 -9.45
CA TYR A 201 -8.86 -7.64 -9.25
C TYR A 201 -7.78 -8.37 -10.05
N ASP A 202 -7.70 -8.12 -11.36
CA ASP A 202 -6.70 -8.72 -12.24
C ASP A 202 -5.28 -8.41 -11.75
N LYS A 203 -5.03 -7.17 -11.32
CA LYS A 203 -3.72 -6.78 -10.79
C LYS A 203 -3.40 -7.48 -9.47
N LEU A 204 -4.39 -7.64 -8.58
CA LEU A 204 -4.24 -8.37 -7.32
C LEU A 204 -3.87 -9.83 -7.59
N VAL A 205 -4.64 -10.54 -8.40
CA VAL A 205 -4.38 -11.96 -8.75
C VAL A 205 -2.99 -12.11 -9.39
N ASN A 206 -2.65 -11.27 -10.36
CA ASN A 206 -1.33 -11.29 -10.99
C ASN A 206 -0.20 -11.03 -9.98
N THR A 207 -0.40 -10.09 -9.05
CA THR A 207 0.57 -9.77 -8.00
C THR A 207 0.81 -10.97 -7.09
N VAL A 208 -0.26 -11.63 -6.63
CA VAL A 208 -0.18 -12.84 -5.78
C VAL A 208 0.63 -13.91 -6.50
N LEU A 209 0.32 -14.21 -7.77
CA LEU A 209 1.03 -15.22 -8.56
C LEU A 209 2.51 -14.86 -8.77
N VAL A 210 2.83 -13.59 -8.98
CA VAL A 210 4.22 -13.12 -9.11
C VAL A 210 4.97 -13.27 -7.79
N LEU A 211 4.35 -12.93 -6.67
CA LEU A 211 4.98 -13.07 -5.34
C LEU A 211 5.21 -14.55 -5.00
N MET A 212 4.23 -15.41 -5.22
CA MET A 212 4.37 -16.86 -5.00
C MET A 212 5.57 -17.46 -5.76
N LYS A 213 5.87 -16.95 -6.97
CA LYS A 213 7.02 -17.40 -7.77
C LYS A 213 8.37 -16.84 -7.29
N LYS A 214 8.36 -15.75 -6.53
CA LYS A 214 9.57 -15.04 -6.07
C LYS A 214 10.00 -15.41 -4.65
N LEU A 215 9.09 -15.93 -3.84
CA LEU A 215 9.39 -16.32 -2.45
C LEU A 215 10.27 -17.58 -2.42
N ASP A 216 11.31 -17.56 -1.59
CA ASP A 216 12.12 -18.73 -1.30
C ASP A 216 11.46 -19.58 -0.20
N LEU A 217 10.68 -20.57 -0.64
CA LEU A 217 10.03 -21.54 0.23
C LEU A 217 10.84 -22.84 0.36
N SER A 218 12.15 -22.80 0.08
CA SER A 218 13.01 -23.97 0.25
C SER A 218 13.28 -24.26 1.73
N THR A 219 13.39 -25.55 2.05
CA THR A 219 13.71 -26.05 3.39
C THR A 219 15.04 -26.78 3.37
N ARG A 220 15.71 -26.83 4.52
CA ARG A 220 16.90 -27.65 4.74
C ARG A 220 16.68 -28.54 5.96
N LYS A 221 17.40 -29.66 6.02
CA LYS A 221 17.37 -30.53 7.19
C LYS A 221 17.97 -29.81 8.40
N LYS A 222 17.31 -29.90 9.53
CA LYS A 222 17.81 -29.38 10.80
C LYS A 222 18.95 -30.28 11.28
N THR A 223 20.18 -29.76 11.31
CA THR A 223 21.31 -30.48 11.93
C THR A 223 21.12 -30.49 13.45
N ASN A 224 20.85 -31.66 14.03
CA ASN A 224 20.80 -31.86 15.47
C ASN A 224 22.20 -31.72 16.07
N ILE A 225 22.58 -30.49 16.46
CA ILE A 225 23.86 -30.22 17.15
C ILE A 225 23.91 -30.92 18.52
N GLU A 226 22.76 -31.23 19.13
CA GLU A 226 22.71 -31.95 20.41
C GLU A 226 23.17 -33.42 20.33
N ALA A 227 23.21 -34.03 19.14
CA ALA A 227 23.75 -35.38 18.94
C ALA A 227 25.29 -35.40 18.79
N LEU A 228 25.92 -34.26 18.53
CA LEU A 228 27.36 -34.14 18.32
C LEU A 228 28.15 -33.92 19.63
N SER A 229 27.47 -33.59 20.74
CA SER A 229 28.13 -33.31 22.03
C SER A 229 28.27 -34.54 22.93
N THR A 230 27.65 -35.68 22.60
CA THR A 230 27.56 -36.85 23.50
C THR A 230 27.97 -38.19 22.92
N SER A 231 28.46 -38.26 21.68
CA SER A 231 28.98 -39.53 21.15
C SER A 231 30.36 -39.38 20.50
N GLY A 232 31.39 -39.63 21.32
CA GLY A 232 32.68 -40.04 20.78
C GLY A 232 32.51 -41.34 20.01
N GLY A 233 32.75 -41.28 18.69
CA GLY A 233 33.05 -42.44 17.85
C GLY A 233 31.95 -43.48 17.71
N ALA A 234 30.94 -43.21 16.87
CA ALA A 234 30.23 -44.24 16.10
C ALA A 234 29.55 -43.59 14.91
N SER A 235 29.60 -44.28 13.76
CA SER A 235 29.00 -43.97 12.46
C SER A 235 27.73 -43.11 12.49
N GLU A 236 27.66 -42.12 11.57
CA GLU A 236 26.47 -41.38 11.15
C GLU A 236 25.30 -42.35 10.82
N ALA A 237 24.60 -42.83 11.84
CA ALA A 237 23.29 -43.43 11.66
C ALA A 237 22.30 -42.28 11.58
N ASP A 238 21.97 -41.89 10.33
CA ASP A 238 20.88 -40.97 9.98
C ASP A 238 19.59 -41.55 10.61
N ILE A 239 19.27 -41.16 11.85
CA ILE A 239 18.04 -41.60 12.52
C ILE A 239 16.89 -41.04 11.65
N PRO A 240 16.03 -41.89 11.06
CA PRO A 240 14.95 -41.40 10.23
C PRO A 240 13.98 -40.63 11.13
N VAL A 241 14.05 -39.31 11.06
CA VAL A 241 13.03 -38.44 11.65
C VAL A 241 11.77 -38.65 10.80
N LEU A 242 10.88 -39.51 11.30
CA LEU A 242 9.60 -39.85 10.65
C LEU A 242 8.58 -38.70 10.70
N ASP A 243 8.87 -37.69 11.52
CA ASP A 243 8.07 -36.49 11.65
C ASP A 243 8.59 -35.38 10.70
N PRO A 244 7.82 -34.99 9.67
CA PRO A 244 8.22 -33.93 8.75
C PRO A 244 8.39 -32.55 9.42
N GLU A 245 7.84 -32.31 10.61
CA GLU A 245 7.93 -31.02 11.32
C GLU A 245 9.22 -30.84 12.13
N SER A 246 9.78 -31.91 12.69
CA SER A 246 10.98 -31.83 13.55
C SER A 246 12.31 -31.87 12.77
N GLY A 247 12.28 -32.32 11.52
CA GLY A 247 13.48 -32.51 10.70
C GLY A 247 13.84 -31.37 9.74
N LEU A 248 12.96 -30.39 9.54
CA LEU A 248 13.12 -29.36 8.50
C LEU A 248 13.11 -27.95 9.08
N GLU A 249 13.93 -27.07 8.52
CA GLU A 249 13.91 -25.64 8.79
C GLU A 249 13.87 -24.84 7.49
N ALA A 250 13.11 -23.74 7.51
CA ALA A 250 13.02 -22.81 6.38
C ALA A 250 14.37 -22.11 6.13
N ASN A 251 14.75 -22.02 4.86
CA ASN A 251 15.94 -21.24 4.48
C ASN A 251 15.75 -19.75 4.68
N ASN A 252 14.57 -19.24 4.33
CA ASN A 252 14.18 -17.85 4.55
C ASN A 252 12.88 -17.76 5.35
N ARG A 253 12.99 -17.63 6.67
CA ARG A 253 11.81 -17.53 7.57
C ARG A 253 10.88 -16.36 7.23
N LYS A 254 11.42 -15.24 6.73
CA LYS A 254 10.61 -14.06 6.37
C LYS A 254 9.74 -14.33 5.15
N ASP A 255 10.22 -15.12 4.20
CA ASP A 255 9.45 -15.47 3.02
C ASP A 255 8.30 -16.42 3.36
N PHE A 256 8.50 -17.36 4.28
CA PHE A 256 7.42 -18.16 4.85
C PHE A 256 6.38 -17.31 5.60
N GLN A 257 6.81 -16.32 6.37
CA GLN A 257 5.91 -15.38 7.04
C GLN A 257 5.07 -14.58 6.04
N VAL A 258 5.70 -14.02 5.00
CA VAL A 258 5.00 -13.32 3.92
C VAL A 258 4.04 -14.26 3.19
N PHE A 259 4.45 -15.50 2.93
CA PHE A 259 3.62 -16.51 2.28
C PHE A 259 2.35 -16.83 3.09
N ILE A 260 2.49 -17.09 4.39
CA ILE A 260 1.35 -17.39 5.27
C ILE A 260 0.35 -16.23 5.27
N ASN A 261 0.84 -15.00 5.50
CA ASN A 261 -0.02 -13.82 5.46
C ASN A 261 -0.64 -13.57 4.08
N LEU A 262 0.07 -13.91 3.00
CA LEU A 262 -0.44 -13.78 1.63
C LEU A 262 -1.61 -14.74 1.39
N VAL A 263 -1.47 -16.01 1.80
CA VAL A 263 -2.53 -17.02 1.68
C VAL A 263 -3.76 -16.62 2.50
N ASP A 264 -3.55 -16.08 3.71
CA ASP A 264 -4.66 -15.67 4.58
C ASP A 264 -5.34 -14.36 4.14
N LEU A 265 -4.64 -13.51 3.37
CA LEU A 265 -5.18 -12.26 2.84
C LEU A 265 -6.04 -12.46 1.58
N THR A 266 -5.71 -13.46 0.76
CA THR A 266 -6.34 -13.76 -0.54
C THR A 266 -7.57 -14.64 -0.42
#